data_AF-A0AAX3BG39-F1
#
_entry.id   AF-A0AAX3BG39-F1
#
_cell.length_a   1.000
_cell.length_b   1.000
_cell.length_c   1.000
_cell.angle_alpha   90.00
_cell.angle_beta   90.00
_cell.angle_gamma   90.00
#
_symmetry.space_group_name_H-M   'P 1'
#
loop_
_entity.id
_entity.type
_entity.pdbx_description
1 polymer ?
#
loop_
_entity_poly.entity_id
_entity_poly.type
_entity_poly.pdbx_seq_one_letter_code
_entity_poly.pdbx_strand_id
1 'polypeptide(L)'
;MKFGEVLLHLKMVTEKQLQMALEEQEYNIQTSNYTEPIGHILLRNGVITPEQHEEALLFYFQQLAEDSSQPPYVRETAKVACWALENKNSQHSLSEETKLAILKQIKEYEERIAYLEKSLAALNDMEPSPVVQESLARENTELKNLIQKIQNLRHDLEVFSR
;
A
#
# COMPACT_ATOMS: atom_id res chain seq x y z
N MET A 1 5.29 12.70 27.02
CA MET A 1 6.59 12.44 26.37
C MET A 1 6.66 13.25 25.08
N LYS A 2 7.79 13.88 24.75
CA LYS A 2 7.96 14.64 23.49
C LYS A 2 8.37 13.70 22.35
N PHE A 3 8.04 14.06 21.11
CA PHE A 3 8.39 13.22 19.94
C PHE A 3 9.91 12.99 19.79
N GLY A 4 10.75 13.99 20.10
CA GLY A 4 12.21 13.82 20.12
C GLY A 4 12.69 12.79 21.14
N GLU A 5 12.03 12.68 22.29
CA GLU A 5 12.36 11.67 23.31
C GLU A 5 12.00 10.26 22.83
N VAL A 6 10.90 10.12 22.08
CA VAL A 6 10.50 8.86 21.44
C VAL A 6 11.59 8.40 20.46
N LEU A 7 12.08 9.30 19.60
CA LEU A 7 13.12 8.98 18.64
C LEU A 7 14.43 8.53 19.29
N LEU A 8 14.80 9.12 20.43
CA LEU A 8 15.95 8.70 21.23
C LEU A 8 15.69 7.33 21.89
N HIS A 9 14.49 7.14 22.46
CA HIS A 9 14.09 5.89 23.11
C HIS A 9 14.14 4.70 22.16
N LEU A 10 13.65 4.88 20.94
CA LEU A 10 13.69 3.89 19.85
C LEU A 10 15.08 3.76 19.20
N LYS A 11 16.07 4.54 19.65
CA LYS A 11 17.44 4.57 19.11
C LYS A 11 17.51 4.86 17.60
N MET A 12 16.51 5.56 17.07
CA MET A 12 16.46 5.96 15.66
C MET A 12 17.36 7.17 15.39
N VAL A 13 17.59 8.00 16.42
CA VAL A 13 18.49 9.14 16.37
C VAL A 13 19.41 9.16 17.58
N THR A 14 20.55 9.84 17.46
CA THR A 14 21.43 10.19 18.57
C THR A 14 21.04 11.54 19.17
N GLU A 15 21.46 11.81 20.41
CA GLU A 15 21.29 13.12 21.04
C GLU A 15 21.85 14.25 20.18
N LYS A 16 23.02 14.03 19.57
CA LYS A 16 23.65 15.00 18.67
C LYS A 16 22.78 15.29 17.44
N GLN A 17 22.22 14.26 16.80
CA GLN A 17 21.35 14.44 15.64
C GLN A 17 20.05 15.14 15.99
N LEU A 18 19.44 14.80 17.14
CA LEU A 18 18.25 15.49 17.62
C LEU A 18 18.54 16.95 17.93
N GLN A 19 19.66 17.24 18.59
CA GLN A 19 20.08 18.59 18.91
C GLN A 19 20.28 19.44 17.65
N MET A 20 20.95 18.91 16.63
CA MET A 20 21.13 19.60 15.34
C MET A 20 19.77 19.92 14.67
N ALA A 21 18.82 18.99 14.71
CA ALA A 21 17.50 19.21 14.13
C ALA A 21 16.68 20.25 14.92
N LEU A 22 16.85 20.32 16.25
CA LEU A 22 16.21 21.33 17.10
C LEU A 22 16.79 22.73 16.84
N GLU A 23 18.09 22.84 16.64
CA GLU A 23 18.77 24.09 16.27
C GLU A 23 18.27 24.59 14.90
N GLU A 24 18.11 23.69 13.93
CA GLU A 24 17.52 24.02 12.63
C GLU A 24 16.05 24.45 12.76
N GLN A 25 15.26 23.77 13.59
CA GLN A 25 13.87 24.14 13.85
C GLN A 25 13.76 25.55 14.43
N GLU A 26 14.60 25.89 15.40
CA GLU A 26 14.66 27.22 16.01
C GLU A 26 15.09 28.29 15.00
N TYR A 27 16.10 28.00 14.18
CA TYR A 27 16.53 28.88 13.10
C TYR A 27 15.40 29.15 12.09
N ASN A 28 14.63 28.13 11.73
CA ASN A 28 13.50 28.26 10.80
C ASN A 28 12.37 29.14 11.38
N ILE A 29 12.08 28.99 12.68
CA ILE A 29 11.11 29.85 13.38
C ILE A 29 11.52 31.32 13.28
N GLN A 30 12.79 31.61 13.54
CA GLN A 30 13.33 32.97 13.54
C GLN A 30 13.38 33.62 12.15
N THR A 31 13.60 32.82 11.10
CA THR A 31 13.84 33.34 9.74
C THR A 31 12.60 33.36 8.85
N SER A 32 11.68 32.40 9.03
CA SER A 32 10.58 32.17 8.09
C SER A 32 9.19 32.27 8.73
N ASN A 33 9.10 32.48 10.05
CA ASN A 33 7.86 32.43 10.83
C ASN A 33 7.05 31.13 10.60
N TYR A 34 7.74 30.06 10.20
CA TYR A 34 7.20 28.74 9.96
C TYR A 34 7.93 27.73 10.83
N THR A 35 7.17 26.92 11.55
CA THR A 35 7.72 25.84 12.38
C THR A 35 7.60 24.53 11.62
N GLU A 36 8.66 24.13 10.93
CA GLU A 36 8.76 22.77 10.39
C GLU A 36 8.77 21.77 11.55
N PRO A 37 7.94 20.72 11.55
CA PRO A 37 7.98 19.72 12.61
C PRO A 37 9.32 18.96 12.62
N ILE A 38 9.84 18.68 13.82
CA ILE A 38 11.16 18.05 13.99
C ILE A 38 11.32 16.73 13.21
N GLY A 39 10.26 15.92 13.12
CA GLY A 39 10.26 14.69 12.34
C GLY A 39 10.47 14.90 10.85
N HIS A 40 9.96 16.00 10.30
CA HIS A 40 10.14 16.36 8.88
C HIS A 40 11.57 16.84 8.61
N ILE A 41 12.14 17.62 9.53
CA ILE A 41 13.56 18.04 9.46
C ILE A 41 14.46 16.80 9.43
N LEU A 42 14.24 15.85 10.33
CA LEU A 42 15.02 14.61 10.42
C LEU A 42 14.86 13.73 9.17
N LEU A 43 13.65 13.62 8.61
CA LEU A 43 13.39 12.93 7.35
C LEU A 43 14.12 13.59 6.18
N ARG A 44 13.97 14.92 6.03
CA ARG A 44 14.59 15.70 4.94
C ARG A 44 16.11 15.60 4.97
N ASN A 45 16.69 15.60 6.16
CA ASN A 45 18.14 15.47 6.35
C ASN A 45 18.64 14.01 6.23
N GLY A 46 17.75 13.05 5.94
CA GLY A 46 18.10 11.63 5.79
C GLY A 46 18.57 10.97 7.09
N VAL A 47 18.24 11.57 8.25
CA VAL A 47 18.64 11.05 9.57
C VAL A 47 17.77 9.86 9.97
N ILE A 48 16.50 9.89 9.59
CA ILE A 48 15.55 8.79 9.76
C ILE A 48 14.91 8.46 8.42
N THR A 49 14.47 7.21 8.24
CA THR A 49 13.70 6.78 7.06
C THR A 49 12.20 7.07 7.22
N PRO A 50 11.40 7.06 6.13
CA PRO A 50 9.94 7.17 6.22
C PRO A 50 9.33 6.14 7.17
N GLU A 51 9.81 4.90 7.13
CA GLU A 51 9.33 3.80 7.97
C GLU A 51 9.63 4.04 9.45
N GLN A 52 10.85 4.49 9.76
CA GLN A 52 11.23 4.87 11.13
C GLN A 52 10.40 6.04 11.65
N HIS A 53 10.09 7.01 10.79
CA HIS A 53 9.25 8.14 11.16
C HIS A 53 7.81 7.71 11.45
N GLU A 54 7.23 6.82 10.64
CA GLU A 54 5.89 6.27 10.88
C GLU A 54 5.85 5.42 12.16
N GLU A 55 6.85 4.56 12.39
CA GLU A 55 6.98 3.78 13.62
C GLU A 55 7.07 4.68 14.87
N ALA A 56 7.91 5.73 14.82
CA ALA A 56 8.02 6.69 15.90
C ALA A 56 6.71 7.46 16.15
N LEU A 57 5.98 7.83 15.09
CA LEU A 57 4.68 8.49 15.21
C LEU A 57 3.65 7.57 15.87
N LEU A 58 3.59 6.31 15.45
CA LEU A 58 2.69 5.32 16.04
C LEU A 58 2.98 5.17 17.54
N PHE A 59 4.24 4.96 17.92
CA PHE A 59 4.64 4.87 19.32
C PHE A 59 4.28 6.14 20.11
N TYR A 60 4.56 7.32 19.54
CA TYR A 60 4.24 8.59 20.17
C TYR A 60 2.74 8.74 20.44
N PHE A 61 1.89 8.41 19.47
CA PHE A 61 0.44 8.51 19.65
C PHE A 61 -0.12 7.45 20.60
N GLN A 62 0.45 6.24 20.63
CA GLN A 62 0.09 5.22 21.62
C GLN A 62 0.36 5.72 23.04
N GLN A 63 1.56 6.27 23.28
CA GLN A 63 1.89 6.86 24.58
C GLN A 63 0.97 8.03 24.93
N LEU A 64 0.63 8.88 23.95
CA LEU A 64 -0.25 10.02 24.16
C LEU A 64 -1.71 9.60 24.43
N ALA A 65 -2.17 8.51 23.83
CA ALA A 65 -3.50 7.95 24.04
C ALA A 65 -3.69 7.37 25.45
N GLU A 66 -2.62 6.85 26.04
CA GLU A 66 -2.61 6.23 27.37
C GLU A 66 -2.26 7.21 28.50
N ASP A 67 -1.66 8.37 28.17
CA ASP A 67 -1.24 9.37 29.16
C ASP A 67 -2.45 10.06 29.82
N SER A 68 -2.82 9.56 31.00
CA SER A 68 -3.93 10.09 31.80
C SER A 68 -3.80 11.58 32.19
N SER A 69 -2.58 12.14 32.13
CA SER A 69 -2.33 13.56 32.40
C SER A 69 -2.77 14.47 31.25
N GLN A 70 -2.95 13.93 30.05
CA GLN A 70 -3.44 14.68 28.89
C GLN A 70 -4.96 14.86 28.93
N PRO A 71 -5.48 15.97 28.38
CA PRO A 71 -6.92 16.15 28.21
C PRO A 71 -7.57 15.02 27.39
N PRO A 72 -8.83 14.64 27.68
CA PRO A 72 -9.52 13.58 26.94
C PRO A 72 -9.52 13.77 25.42
N TYR A 73 -9.71 15.00 24.93
CA TYR A 73 -9.72 15.27 23.49
C TYR A 73 -8.37 14.95 22.82
N VAL A 74 -7.25 15.17 23.52
CA VAL A 74 -5.90 14.84 23.01
C VAL A 74 -5.75 13.33 22.90
N ARG A 75 -6.16 12.59 23.94
CA ARG A 75 -6.07 11.12 23.96
C ARG A 75 -6.94 10.49 22.87
N GLU A 76 -8.17 10.98 22.70
CA GLU A 76 -9.05 10.47 21.63
C GLU A 76 -8.51 10.80 20.24
N THR A 77 -7.94 12.01 20.04
CA THR A 77 -7.27 12.36 18.79
C THR A 77 -6.07 11.44 18.54
N ALA A 78 -5.31 11.10 19.57
CA ALA A 78 -4.18 10.18 19.47
C ALA A 78 -4.63 8.76 19.08
N LYS A 79 -5.73 8.25 19.64
CA LYS A 79 -6.31 6.95 19.23
C LYS A 79 -6.71 6.93 17.76
N VAL A 80 -7.33 8.02 17.28
CA VAL A 80 -7.68 8.16 15.86
C VAL A 80 -6.42 8.15 14.98
N ALA A 81 -5.36 8.85 15.41
CA ALA A 81 -4.08 8.85 14.72
C ALA A 81 -3.42 7.47 14.68
N CYS A 82 -3.42 6.72 15.80
CA CYS A 82 -2.94 5.32 15.84
C CYS A 82 -3.71 4.46 14.84
N TRP A 83 -5.04 4.50 14.89
CA TRP A 83 -5.89 3.74 13.98
C TRP A 83 -5.60 4.09 12.51
N ALA A 84 -5.42 5.37 12.19
CA ALA A 84 -5.09 5.79 10.83
C ALA A 84 -3.70 5.29 10.36
N LEU A 85 -2.70 5.29 11.23
CA LEU A 85 -1.35 4.80 10.94
C LEU A 85 -1.33 3.27 10.78
N GLU A 86 -2.02 2.54 11.65
CA GLU A 86 -2.11 1.08 11.59
C GLU A 86 -2.86 0.61 10.33
N ASN A 87 -3.93 1.32 9.94
CA ASN A 87 -4.72 0.95 8.77
C ASN A 87 -4.16 1.46 7.44
N LYS A 88 -3.24 2.42 7.43
CA LYS A 88 -2.49 2.78 6.21
C LYS A 88 -1.78 1.56 5.59
N ASN A 89 -1.26 0.66 6.43
CA ASN A 89 -0.66 -0.60 5.96
C ASN A 89 -1.71 -1.60 5.44
N SER A 90 -2.96 -1.52 5.91
CA SER A 90 -4.06 -2.37 5.44
C SER A 90 -4.68 -1.93 4.11
N GLN A 91 -4.48 -0.68 3.68
CA GLN A 91 -5.01 -0.18 2.39
C GLN A 91 -4.25 -0.73 1.17
N HIS A 92 -3.10 -1.38 1.36
CA HIS A 92 -2.30 -1.97 0.29
C HIS A 92 -2.28 -3.50 0.26
N SER A 93 -2.96 -4.18 1.19
CA SER A 93 -3.00 -5.64 1.22
C SER A 93 -4.42 -6.17 0.98
N LEU A 94 -4.61 -6.99 -0.05
CA LEU A 94 -5.84 -7.78 -0.23
C LEU A 94 -6.02 -8.71 0.97
N SER A 95 -7.25 -8.86 1.45
CA SER A 95 -7.53 -9.91 2.43
C SER A 95 -7.27 -11.29 1.82
N GLU A 96 -6.88 -12.27 2.64
CA GLU A 96 -6.64 -13.65 2.19
C GLU A 96 -7.85 -14.26 1.49
N GLU A 97 -9.06 -13.95 1.97
CA GLU A 97 -10.32 -14.36 1.32
C GLU A 97 -10.46 -13.78 -0.10
N THR A 98 -10.07 -12.52 -0.29
CA THR A 98 -10.11 -11.86 -1.59
C THR A 98 -9.04 -12.42 -2.53
N LYS A 99 -7.83 -12.70 -2.01
CA LYS A 99 -6.76 -13.37 -2.78
C LYS A 99 -7.22 -14.74 -3.28
N LEU A 100 -7.82 -15.54 -2.40
CA LEU A 100 -8.38 -16.85 -2.76
C LEU A 100 -9.49 -16.73 -3.81
N ALA A 101 -10.37 -15.74 -3.69
CA ALA A 101 -11.41 -15.49 -4.68
C ALA A 101 -10.84 -15.12 -6.05
N ILE A 102 -9.83 -14.25 -6.10
CA ILE A 102 -9.15 -13.87 -7.35
C ILE A 102 -8.44 -15.07 -7.98
N LEU A 103 -7.73 -15.89 -7.20
CA LEU A 103 -7.07 -17.10 -7.69
C LEU A 103 -8.07 -18.11 -8.27
N LYS A 104 -9.23 -18.28 -7.62
CA LYS A 104 -10.31 -19.12 -8.14
C LYS A 104 -10.84 -18.58 -9.47
N GLN A 105 -11.04 -17.27 -9.58
CA GLN A 105 -11.52 -16.63 -10.81
C GLN A 105 -10.52 -16.77 -11.97
N ILE A 106 -9.21 -16.64 -11.69
CA ILE A 106 -8.15 -16.88 -12.67
C ILE A 106 -8.23 -18.31 -13.19
N LYS A 107 -8.35 -19.30 -12.29
CA LYS A 107 -8.45 -20.71 -12.66
C LYS A 107 -9.66 -20.98 -13.57
N GLU A 108 -10.82 -20.41 -13.25
CA GLU A 108 -12.03 -20.53 -14.09
C GLU A 108 -11.82 -19.96 -15.50
N TYR A 109 -11.10 -18.83 -15.62
CA TYR A 109 -10.75 -18.28 -16.92
C TYR A 109 -9.73 -19.12 -17.68
N GLU A 110 -8.75 -19.71 -17.00
CA GLU A 110 -7.78 -20.64 -17.61
C GLU A 110 -8.47 -21.89 -18.16
N GLU A 111 -9.42 -22.47 -17.42
CA GLU A 111 -10.22 -23.61 -17.88
C GLU A 111 -11.05 -23.25 -19.12
N ARG A 112 -11.64 -22.05 -19.15
CA ARG A 112 -12.40 -21.56 -20.31
C ARG A 112 -11.52 -21.28 -21.52
N ILE A 113 -10.31 -20.76 -21.32
CA ILE A 113 -9.31 -20.59 -22.40
C ILE A 113 -8.96 -21.96 -23.00
N ALA A 114 -8.68 -22.96 -22.17
CA ALA A 114 -8.34 -24.31 -22.66
C ALA A 114 -9.48 -24.94 -23.48
N TYR A 115 -10.74 -24.65 -23.13
CA TYR A 115 -11.90 -25.05 -23.95
C TYR A 115 -11.92 -24.33 -25.31
N LEU A 116 -11.75 -23.00 -25.32
CA LEU A 116 -11.74 -22.20 -26.54
C LEU A 116 -10.56 -22.59 -27.46
N GLU A 117 -9.38 -22.87 -26.92
CA GLU A 117 -8.24 -23.33 -27.71
C GLU A 117 -8.51 -24.65 -28.43
N LYS A 118 -9.19 -25.59 -27.76
CA LYS A 118 -9.63 -26.85 -28.37
C LYS A 118 -10.69 -26.62 -29.45
N SER A 119 -11.65 -25.73 -29.21
CA SER A 119 -12.69 -25.36 -30.17
C SER A 119 -12.09 -24.72 -31.42
N LEU A 120 -11.19 -23.74 -31.24
CA LEU A 120 -10.44 -23.09 -32.31
C LEU A 120 -9.60 -24.09 -33.11
N ALA A 121 -8.93 -25.05 -32.46
CA ALA A 121 -8.20 -26.10 -33.17
C ALA A 121 -9.13 -26.93 -34.06
N ALA A 122 -10.28 -27.37 -33.52
CA ALA A 122 -11.27 -28.13 -34.28
C ALA A 122 -11.86 -27.32 -35.45
N LEU A 123 -12.13 -26.02 -35.26
CA LEU A 123 -12.63 -25.14 -36.31
C LEU A 123 -11.60 -24.90 -37.42
N ASN A 124 -10.31 -24.84 -37.10
CA ASN A 124 -9.24 -24.68 -38.09
C ASN A 124 -9.04 -25.95 -38.94
N ASP A 125 -9.41 -27.12 -38.42
CA ASP A 125 -9.38 -28.40 -39.16
C ASP A 125 -10.59 -28.57 -40.11
N MET A 126 -11.61 -27.70 -40.01
CA MET A 126 -12.79 -27.74 -40.88
C MET A 126 -12.55 -27.03 -42.22
N GLU A 127 -13.35 -27.39 -43.23
CA GLU A 127 -13.32 -26.65 -44.50
C GLU A 127 -13.69 -25.18 -44.30
N PRO A 128 -12.94 -24.24 -44.90
CA PRO A 128 -13.17 -22.83 -44.73
C PRO A 128 -14.52 -22.44 -45.33
N SER A 129 -15.44 -22.04 -44.46
CA SER A 129 -16.73 -21.48 -44.82
C SER A 129 -16.94 -20.15 -44.09
N PRO A 130 -17.82 -19.26 -44.59
CA PRO A 130 -18.15 -18.01 -43.90
C PRO A 130 -18.57 -18.22 -42.43
N VAL A 131 -19.28 -19.32 -42.15
CA VAL A 131 -19.74 -19.69 -40.80
C VAL A 131 -18.58 -20.10 -39.90
N VAL A 132 -17.62 -20.87 -40.43
CA VAL A 132 -16.40 -21.27 -39.71
C VAL A 132 -15.52 -20.04 -39.43
N GLN A 133 -15.37 -19.14 -40.39
CA GLN A 133 -14.59 -17.91 -40.20
C GLN A 133 -15.21 -16.96 -39.17
N GLU A 134 -16.54 -16.81 -39.16
CA GLU A 134 -17.25 -16.02 -38.15
C GLU A 134 -17.08 -16.62 -36.75
N SER A 135 -17.18 -17.95 -36.64
CA SER A 135 -16.98 -18.68 -35.38
C SER A 135 -15.55 -18.52 -34.85
N LEU A 136 -14.54 -18.67 -35.72
CA LEU A 136 -13.14 -18.42 -35.39
C LEU A 136 -12.91 -16.99 -34.91
N ALA A 137 -13.49 -15.98 -35.58
CA ALA A 137 -13.32 -14.58 -35.19
C ALA A 137 -13.93 -14.29 -33.81
N ARG A 138 -15.11 -14.85 -33.53
CA ARG A 138 -15.79 -14.71 -32.24
C ARG A 138 -14.99 -15.36 -31.12
N GLU A 139 -14.57 -16.60 -31.29
CA GLU A 139 -13.81 -17.34 -30.27
C GLU A 139 -12.44 -16.71 -30.01
N ASN A 140 -11.74 -16.24 -31.04
CA ASN A 140 -10.49 -15.49 -30.87
C ASN A 140 -10.67 -14.18 -30.10
N THR A 141 -11.80 -13.49 -30.30
CA THR A 141 -12.12 -12.26 -29.55
C THR A 141 -12.38 -12.56 -28.09
N GLU A 142 -13.13 -13.64 -27.81
CA GLU A 142 -13.38 -14.09 -26.44
C GLU A 142 -12.10 -14.53 -25.73
N LEU A 143 -11.22 -15.28 -26.41
CA LEU A 143 -9.93 -15.71 -25.87
C LEU A 143 -9.04 -14.52 -25.50
N LYS A 144 -8.92 -13.51 -26.37
CA LYS A 144 -8.19 -12.26 -26.06
C LYS A 144 -8.75 -11.55 -24.83
N ASN A 145 -10.07 -11.47 -24.71
CA ASN A 145 -10.73 -10.83 -23.57
C ASN A 145 -10.45 -11.57 -22.26
N LEU A 146 -10.47 -12.90 -22.27
CA LEU A 146 -10.17 -13.71 -21.08
C LEU A 146 -8.70 -13.59 -20.65
N ILE A 147 -7.77 -13.59 -21.61
CA ILE A 147 -6.35 -13.36 -21.33
C ILE A 147 -6.13 -12.00 -20.67
N GLN A 148 -6.74 -10.94 -21.20
CA GLN A 148 -6.64 -9.60 -20.61
C GLN A 148 -7.21 -9.56 -19.18
N LYS A 149 -8.33 -10.24 -18.93
CA LYS A 149 -8.91 -10.33 -17.58
C LYS A 149 -7.97 -11.04 -16.61
N ILE A 150 -7.34 -12.14 -17.01
CA ILE A 150 -6.34 -12.85 -16.19
C ILE A 150 -5.15 -11.94 -15.88
N GLN A 151 -4.63 -11.21 -16.89
CA GLN A 151 -3.50 -10.30 -16.70
C GLN A 151 -3.81 -9.22 -15.68
N ASN A 152 -5.00 -8.61 -15.74
CA ASN A 152 -5.42 -7.60 -14.78
C ASN A 152 -5.51 -8.20 -13.36
N LEU A 153 -6.15 -9.36 -13.21
CA LEU A 153 -6.28 -10.02 -11.91
C LEU A 153 -4.93 -10.44 -11.31
N ARG A 154 -3.98 -10.88 -12.13
CA ARG A 154 -2.62 -11.18 -11.69
C ARG A 154 -1.87 -9.93 -11.26
N HIS A 155 -2.03 -8.83 -12.00
CA HIS A 155 -1.46 -7.54 -11.62
C HIS A 155 -2.02 -7.06 -10.28
N ASP A 156 -3.33 -7.16 -10.05
CA ASP A 156 -3.96 -6.81 -8.78
C ASP A 156 -3.38 -7.67 -7.64
N LEU A 157 -3.19 -8.97 -7.85
CA LEU A 157 -2.52 -9.82 -6.86
C LEU A 157 -1.07 -9.39 -6.59
N GLU A 158 -0.30 -9.02 -7.60
CA GLU A 158 1.11 -8.61 -7.42
C GLU A 158 1.25 -7.28 -6.70
N VAL A 159 0.40 -6.30 -7.03
CA VAL A 159 0.43 -4.96 -6.45
C VAL A 159 -0.08 -4.96 -5.02
N PHE A 160 -1.14 -5.72 -4.74
CA PHE A 160 -1.83 -5.70 -3.45
C PHE A 160 -1.56 -6.92 -2.56
N SER A 161 -0.54 -7.74 -2.87
CA SER A 161 -0.07 -8.80 -1.95
C SER A 161 1.30 -8.51 -1.32
N ARG A 162 1.86 -7.31 -1.55
CA ARG A 162 3.09 -6.83 -0.90
C ARG A 162 2.75 -5.98 0.32
#